data_AF-A0A0M9VNI5-F1
#
_entry.id   AF-A0A0M9VNI5-F1
#
_cell.length_a   1.000
_cell.length_b   1.000
_cell.length_c   1.000
_cell.angle_alpha   90.00
_cell.angle_beta   90.00
_cell.angle_gamma   90.00
#
_symmetry.space_group_name_H-M   'P 1'
#
loop_
_entity.id
_entity.type
_entity.pdbx_description
1 polymer ?
#
loop_
_entity_poly.entity_id
_entity_poly.type
_entity_poly.pdbx_seq_one_letter_code
_entity_poly.pdbx_strand_id
1 'polypeptide(L)'
;MDQLRTHLRAMISTTLRTYPALHYFQGLHDIVAILLLTLCPGSKEEPVSNDDLVKLQNVVNYVCLHFVRDSMTRDLMPAMSHLKVVRNILRAADAPYAYALERVFYPNHVVVVLSWMLTLFTHDMPTLSSAQRILDFVWTHGPASTAYVCAALLLSRKDQVAQKASEQHRSVDELELPVLHQILSGAPEALGRDEMLMERVLQHAGTLMDTYSLRCPAVRAHLIVGQDSVLFTWPHVSTTENAVRILSLPTPQLALDPMPTPREEKLAQMPNTLKKPRTAEILWQVIQRRRAPYLWLYPRILTMSAMSLLFSGGLATFLLAIFLADRPRMYKKRGRGTAEVLLLDSEGNRILAKYFQPPAALHEATVASGASLPSTLTPMAAKNPYQTMKQQRTLEQGVWDKARRASGDLFQFDNNLVLFKSSYDVYLFVIAPERENELMIHSFLQSLYDTLTVLLQSQIDKRTILDNLDLVTIAIDESVDDGIILETDSAAISNRVTRTRSDAIEVQLNEQTLLNAYANFREKFAQRLGGL
;
A
#
# COMPACT_ATOMS: atom_id res chain seq x y z
N MET A 1 -4.42 -18.55 19.69
CA MET A 1 -4.65 -17.22 19.09
C MET A 1 -3.36 -16.42 19.03
N ASP A 2 -2.63 -16.26 20.14
CA ASP A 2 -1.36 -15.49 20.15
C ASP A 2 -0.30 -16.04 19.18
N GLN A 3 -0.10 -17.36 19.13
CA GLN A 3 0.85 -17.96 18.18
C GLN A 3 0.51 -17.68 16.71
N LEU A 4 -0.77 -17.69 16.33
CA LEU A 4 -1.21 -17.35 14.96
C LEU A 4 -0.93 -15.89 14.63
N ARG A 5 -1.17 -14.98 15.58
CA ARG A 5 -0.85 -13.54 15.44
C ARG A 5 0.66 -13.33 15.29
N THR A 6 1.47 -14.05 16.06
CA THR A 6 2.95 -14.01 15.94
C THR A 6 3.41 -14.52 14.58
N HIS A 7 2.89 -15.66 14.12
CA HIS A 7 3.22 -16.18 12.79
C HIS A 7 2.80 -15.20 11.69
N LEU A 8 1.58 -14.67 11.73
CA LEU A 8 1.10 -13.68 10.77
C LEU A 8 2.02 -12.45 10.69
N ARG A 9 2.36 -11.84 11.83
CA ARG A 9 3.27 -10.69 11.90
C ARG A 9 4.66 -11.04 11.35
N ALA A 10 5.20 -12.20 11.75
CA ALA A 10 6.50 -12.67 11.28
C ALA A 10 6.52 -12.89 9.76
N MET A 11 5.43 -13.39 9.18
CA MET A 11 5.35 -13.65 7.74
C MET A 11 5.30 -12.36 6.92
N ILE A 12 4.51 -11.39 7.37
CA ILE A 12 4.40 -10.08 6.72
C ILE A 12 5.75 -9.36 6.81
N SER A 13 6.35 -9.30 8.00
CA SER A 13 7.64 -8.63 8.19
C SER A 13 8.75 -9.31 7.40
N THR A 14 8.78 -10.64 7.35
CA THR A 14 9.73 -11.41 6.53
C THR A 14 9.56 -11.10 5.04
N THR A 15 8.33 -11.00 4.54
CA THR A 15 8.05 -10.65 3.14
C THR A 15 8.57 -9.26 2.79
N LEU A 16 8.25 -8.26 3.61
CA LEU A 16 8.64 -6.87 3.39
C LEU A 16 10.16 -6.67 3.52
N ARG A 17 10.81 -7.41 4.41
CA ARG A 17 12.28 -7.43 4.54
C ARG A 17 12.96 -8.09 3.34
N THR A 18 12.37 -9.18 2.84
CA THR A 18 12.88 -9.89 1.66
C THR A 18 12.74 -9.03 0.40
N TYR A 19 11.65 -8.26 0.31
CA TYR A 19 11.36 -7.37 -0.83
C TYR A 19 11.10 -5.92 -0.38
N PRO A 20 12.16 -5.12 -0.11
CA PRO A 20 12.04 -3.75 0.42
C PRO A 20 11.37 -2.74 -0.53
N ALA A 21 11.05 -3.15 -1.76
CA ALA A 21 10.32 -2.33 -2.72
C ALA A 21 8.79 -2.45 -2.55
N LEU A 22 8.32 -3.45 -1.81
CA LEU A 22 6.92 -3.59 -1.40
C LEU A 22 6.63 -2.68 -0.20
N HIS A 23 5.51 -1.99 -0.24
CA HIS A 23 5.01 -1.16 0.84
C HIS A 23 3.78 -1.83 1.44
N TYR A 24 3.69 -1.82 2.76
CA TYR A 24 2.54 -2.37 3.46
C TYR A 24 1.28 -1.53 3.18
N PHE A 25 0.14 -2.20 3.03
CA PHE A 25 -1.18 -1.57 3.02
C PHE A 25 -2.11 -2.30 3.99
N GLN A 26 -3.05 -1.56 4.56
CA GLN A 26 -4.05 -2.09 5.47
C GLN A 26 -5.01 -3.03 4.72
N GLY A 27 -5.01 -4.31 5.10
CA GLY A 27 -5.76 -5.38 4.45
C GLY A 27 -4.89 -6.54 3.93
N LEU A 28 -3.57 -6.32 3.79
CA LEU A 28 -2.64 -7.42 3.47
C LEU A 28 -2.67 -8.54 4.52
N HIS A 29 -2.85 -8.17 5.79
CA HIS A 29 -2.91 -9.12 6.89
C HIS A 29 -4.11 -10.07 6.79
N ASP A 30 -5.23 -9.65 6.21
CA ASP A 30 -6.39 -10.52 6.00
C ASP A 30 -6.09 -11.58 4.94
N ILE A 31 -5.43 -11.20 3.85
CA ILE A 31 -5.00 -12.15 2.80
C ILE A 31 -4.07 -13.20 3.40
N VAL A 32 -3.06 -12.76 4.14
CA VAL A 32 -2.08 -13.66 4.76
C VAL A 32 -2.72 -14.52 5.85
N ALA A 33 -3.67 -13.97 6.62
CA ALA A 33 -4.40 -14.72 7.63
C ALA A 33 -5.21 -15.87 7.00
N ILE A 34 -5.89 -15.63 5.89
CA ILE A 34 -6.64 -16.69 5.20
C ILE A 34 -5.71 -17.75 4.61
N LEU A 35 -4.57 -17.36 4.05
CA LEU A 35 -3.55 -18.31 3.59
C LEU A 35 -3.03 -19.18 4.74
N LEU A 36 -2.71 -18.56 5.89
CA LEU A 36 -2.25 -19.25 7.10
C LEU A 36 -3.31 -20.23 7.60
N LEU A 37 -4.58 -19.80 7.70
CA LEU A 37 -5.67 -20.64 8.17
C LEU A 37 -6.02 -21.78 7.20
N THR A 38 -5.80 -21.57 5.89
CA THR A 38 -6.14 -22.55 4.85
C THR A 38 -5.05 -23.60 4.68
N LEU A 39 -3.78 -23.18 4.64
CA LEU A 39 -2.65 -24.05 4.33
C LEU A 39 -1.99 -24.64 5.58
N CYS A 40 -2.12 -23.98 6.73
CA CYS A 40 -1.61 -24.46 8.01
C CYS A 40 -2.73 -24.43 9.06
N PRO A 41 -3.74 -25.31 8.97
CA PRO A 41 -4.78 -25.44 9.98
C PRO A 41 -4.17 -26.03 11.25
N GLY A 42 -3.47 -25.21 12.05
CA GLY A 42 -2.88 -25.64 13.31
C GLY A 42 -3.96 -26.14 14.26
N SER A 43 -3.82 -27.37 14.75
CA SER A 43 -4.66 -27.91 15.83
C SER A 43 -4.01 -27.59 17.18
N LYS A 44 -4.75 -27.72 18.29
CA LYS A 44 -4.16 -27.57 19.64
C LYS A 44 -3.15 -28.68 19.97
N GLU A 45 -3.16 -29.78 19.23
CA GLU A 45 -2.39 -30.99 19.52
C GLU A 45 -1.16 -31.14 18.62
N GLU A 46 -1.14 -30.52 17.44
CA GLU A 46 -0.01 -30.52 16.52
C GLU A 46 0.43 -29.07 16.20
N PRO A 47 1.55 -28.61 16.78
CA PRO A 47 2.11 -27.32 16.41
C PRO A 47 2.53 -27.33 14.93
N VAL A 48 2.30 -26.21 14.24
CA VAL A 48 2.65 -26.05 12.82
C VAL A 48 4.14 -26.32 12.63
N SER A 49 4.48 -27.22 11.71
CA SER A 49 5.87 -27.55 11.39
C SER A 49 6.59 -26.34 10.79
N ASN A 50 7.88 -26.17 11.13
CA ASN A 50 8.71 -25.12 10.54
C ASN A 50 8.81 -25.25 9.01
N ASP A 51 8.76 -26.46 8.46
CA ASP A 51 8.79 -26.68 7.00
C ASP A 51 7.52 -26.12 6.32
N ASP A 52 6.36 -26.27 6.96
CA ASP A 52 5.09 -25.76 6.44
C ASP A 52 5.05 -24.23 6.51
N LEU A 53 5.60 -23.62 7.56
CA LEU A 53 5.76 -22.17 7.66
C LEU A 53 6.67 -21.62 6.55
N VAL A 54 7.74 -22.32 6.19
CA VAL A 54 8.63 -21.94 5.08
C VAL A 54 7.91 -22.04 3.73
N LYS A 55 7.16 -23.11 3.48
CA LYS A 55 6.33 -23.23 2.26
C LYS A 55 5.29 -22.12 2.19
N LEU A 56 4.61 -21.85 3.31
CA LEU A 56 3.64 -20.77 3.40
C LEU A 56 4.28 -19.41 3.14
N GLN A 57 5.51 -19.17 3.63
CA GLN A 57 6.26 -17.94 3.37
C GLN A 57 6.50 -17.74 1.87
N ASN A 58 6.82 -18.82 1.15
CA ASN A 58 6.99 -18.76 -0.30
C ASN A 58 5.66 -18.43 -1.02
N VAL A 59 4.54 -18.99 -0.54
CA VAL A 59 3.20 -18.67 -1.08
C VAL A 59 2.86 -17.21 -0.84
N VAL A 60 3.09 -16.68 0.37
CA VAL A 60 2.84 -15.27 0.69
C VAL A 60 3.70 -14.35 -0.18
N ASN A 61 4.99 -14.65 -0.31
CA ASN A 61 5.88 -13.92 -1.21
C ASN A 61 5.35 -13.89 -2.65
N TYR A 62 4.87 -15.04 -3.13
CA TYR A 62 4.30 -15.17 -4.47
C TYR A 62 3.03 -14.34 -4.64
N VAL A 63 2.09 -14.41 -3.70
CA VAL A 63 0.84 -13.61 -3.73
C VAL A 63 1.16 -12.11 -3.70
N CYS A 64 2.08 -11.67 -2.85
CA CYS A 64 2.51 -10.27 -2.77
C CYS A 64 3.12 -9.77 -4.09
N LEU A 65 3.90 -10.59 -4.79
CA LEU A 65 4.59 -10.19 -6.01
C LEU A 65 3.76 -10.34 -7.29
N HIS A 66 2.81 -11.28 -7.32
CA HIS A 66 2.09 -11.64 -8.54
C HIS A 66 0.61 -11.28 -8.51
N PHE A 67 0.00 -11.12 -7.33
CA PHE A 67 -1.42 -10.79 -7.21
C PHE A 67 -1.68 -9.37 -6.71
N VAL A 68 -1.04 -8.97 -5.61
CA VAL A 68 -1.32 -7.68 -4.95
C VAL A 68 -0.20 -6.65 -5.09
N ARG A 69 0.80 -6.90 -5.94
CA ARG A 69 1.99 -6.05 -6.09
C ARG A 69 1.66 -4.59 -6.43
N ASP A 70 0.70 -4.37 -7.31
CA ASP A 70 0.27 -3.03 -7.70
C ASP A 70 -0.42 -2.27 -6.55
N SER A 71 -0.94 -2.98 -5.55
CA SER A 71 -1.48 -2.40 -4.31
C SER A 71 -0.39 -2.08 -3.29
N MET A 72 0.80 -2.64 -3.45
CA MET A 72 1.97 -2.51 -2.55
C MET A 72 3.02 -1.54 -3.10
N THR A 73 2.67 -0.70 -4.08
CA THR A 73 3.54 0.38 -4.58
C THR A 73 3.63 1.53 -3.58
N ARG A 74 4.53 2.49 -3.83
CA ARG A 74 4.75 3.67 -2.96
C ARG A 74 3.50 4.54 -2.77
N ASP A 75 2.64 4.53 -3.78
CA ASP A 75 1.36 5.23 -3.79
C ASP A 75 0.28 4.25 -4.29
N LEU A 76 -0.98 4.61 -4.07
CA LEU A 76 -2.14 3.77 -4.40
C LEU A 76 -2.62 3.97 -5.85
N MET A 77 -1.88 4.71 -6.68
CA MET A 77 -2.34 5.08 -8.02
C MET A 77 -2.54 3.87 -8.95
N PRO A 78 -1.72 2.81 -8.91
CA PRO A 78 -2.00 1.61 -9.69
C PRO A 78 -3.30 0.93 -9.23
N ALA A 79 -3.58 0.85 -7.93
CA ALA A 79 -4.88 0.36 -7.46
C ALA A 79 -6.04 1.27 -7.91
N MET A 80 -5.87 2.60 -7.91
CA MET A 80 -6.88 3.52 -8.47
C MET A 80 -7.15 3.26 -9.95
N SER A 81 -6.11 2.91 -10.71
CA SER A 81 -6.24 2.57 -12.13
C SER A 81 -7.07 1.29 -12.34
N HIS A 82 -6.95 0.31 -11.44
CA HIS A 82 -7.78 -0.90 -11.48
C HIS A 82 -9.27 -0.61 -11.21
N LEU A 83 -9.61 0.35 -10.34
CA LEU A 83 -11.00 0.79 -10.15
C LEU A 83 -11.62 1.34 -11.44
N LYS A 84 -10.82 2.07 -12.22
CA LYS A 84 -11.26 2.57 -13.52
C LYS A 84 -11.44 1.45 -14.54
N VAL A 85 -10.66 0.37 -14.45
CA VAL A 85 -10.87 -0.85 -15.24
C VAL A 85 -12.21 -1.49 -14.86
N VAL A 86 -12.51 -1.66 -13.56
CA VAL A 86 -13.82 -2.17 -13.09
C VAL A 86 -14.96 -1.33 -13.64
N ARG A 87 -14.85 0.00 -13.56
CA ARG A 87 -15.83 0.93 -14.12
C ARG A 87 -16.03 0.71 -15.62
N ASN A 88 -14.96 0.53 -16.40
CA ASN A 88 -15.08 0.31 -17.84
C ASN A 88 -15.65 -1.06 -18.20
N ILE A 89 -15.37 -2.11 -17.40
CA ILE A 89 -16.03 -3.42 -17.52
C ILE A 89 -17.54 -3.25 -17.28
N LEU A 90 -17.90 -2.52 -16.23
CA LEU A 90 -19.30 -2.24 -15.91
C LEU A 90 -20.00 -1.47 -17.03
N ARG A 91 -19.35 -0.46 -17.62
CA ARG A 91 -19.88 0.27 -18.79
C ARG A 91 -20.08 -0.63 -20.00
N ALA A 92 -19.20 -1.59 -20.22
CA ALA A 92 -19.30 -2.53 -21.33
C ALA A 92 -20.49 -3.47 -21.14
N ALA A 93 -20.71 -3.95 -19.91
CA ALA A 93 -21.81 -4.85 -19.57
C ALA A 93 -23.17 -4.16 -19.47
N ASP A 94 -23.25 -3.01 -18.80
CA ASP A 94 -24.47 -2.25 -18.55
C ASP A 94 -24.17 -0.75 -18.46
N ALA A 95 -24.14 -0.09 -19.61
CA ALA A 95 -23.81 1.32 -19.70
C ALA A 95 -24.77 2.22 -18.89
N PRO A 96 -26.11 2.09 -18.96
CA PRO A 96 -27.04 2.91 -18.17
C PRO A 96 -26.77 2.83 -16.67
N TYR A 97 -26.59 1.63 -16.12
CA TYR A 97 -26.32 1.46 -14.70
C TYR A 97 -24.94 1.99 -14.29
N ALA A 98 -23.91 1.73 -15.11
CA ALA A 98 -22.57 2.24 -14.86
C ALA A 98 -22.53 3.77 -14.79
N TYR A 99 -23.21 4.45 -15.72
CA TYR A 99 -23.29 5.91 -15.72
C TYR A 99 -24.06 6.46 -14.53
N ALA A 100 -25.10 5.77 -14.06
CA ALA A 100 -25.83 6.18 -12.88
C ALA A 100 -24.93 6.12 -11.63
N LEU A 101 -24.18 5.02 -11.44
CA LEU A 101 -23.21 4.92 -10.34
C LEU A 101 -22.14 6.01 -10.43
N GLU A 102 -21.57 6.24 -11.61
CA GLU A 102 -20.53 7.26 -11.79
C GLU A 102 -21.00 8.66 -11.42
N ARG A 103 -22.26 9.00 -11.72
CA ARG A 103 -22.82 10.30 -11.39
C ARG A 103 -22.98 10.47 -9.88
N VAL A 104 -23.35 9.41 -9.16
CA VAL A 104 -23.47 9.45 -7.69
C VAL A 104 -22.11 9.51 -7.01
N PHE A 105 -21.10 8.80 -7.52
CA PHE A 105 -19.74 8.77 -6.95
C PHE A 105 -18.84 9.94 -7.36
N TYR A 106 -19.25 10.77 -8.35
CA TYR A 106 -18.48 11.92 -8.83
C TYR A 106 -18.13 12.90 -7.69
N PRO A 107 -16.89 13.43 -7.61
CA PRO A 107 -15.76 13.31 -8.55
C PRO A 107 -14.86 12.08 -8.35
N ASN A 108 -15.24 11.14 -7.48
CA ASN A 108 -14.42 9.99 -7.10
C ASN A 108 -14.73 8.76 -7.96
N HIS A 109 -13.87 7.74 -7.85
CA HIS A 109 -14.20 6.39 -8.31
C HIS A 109 -15.30 5.78 -7.45
N VAL A 110 -15.78 4.58 -7.83
CA VAL A 110 -16.60 3.74 -6.94
C VAL A 110 -15.69 3.17 -5.85
N VAL A 111 -15.31 4.02 -4.88
CA VAL A 111 -14.29 3.72 -3.85
C VAL A 111 -14.68 2.53 -2.98
N VAL A 112 -15.97 2.19 -2.87
CA VAL A 112 -16.44 0.98 -2.18
C VAL A 112 -15.75 -0.29 -2.68
N VAL A 113 -15.43 -0.35 -3.98
CA VAL A 113 -14.76 -1.51 -4.61
C VAL A 113 -13.28 -1.60 -4.21
N LEU A 114 -12.69 -0.53 -3.68
CA LEU A 114 -11.29 -0.49 -3.34
C LEU A 114 -10.92 -1.53 -2.28
N SER A 115 -11.70 -1.65 -1.19
CA SER A 115 -11.42 -2.64 -0.16
C SER A 115 -11.47 -4.07 -0.71
N TRP A 116 -12.45 -4.36 -1.58
CA TRP A 116 -12.65 -5.67 -2.18
C TRP A 116 -11.46 -6.05 -3.05
N MET A 117 -10.97 -5.09 -3.82
CA MET A 117 -9.88 -5.31 -4.75
C MET A 117 -8.52 -5.38 -4.07
N LEU A 118 -8.27 -4.51 -3.07
CA LEU A 118 -7.03 -4.52 -2.30
C LEU A 118 -6.86 -5.81 -1.50
N THR A 119 -7.95 -6.31 -0.93
CA THR A 119 -7.94 -7.49 -0.05
C THR A 119 -8.33 -8.77 -0.77
N LEU A 120 -8.58 -8.77 -2.09
CA LEU A 120 -9.11 -9.95 -2.81
C LEU A 120 -10.37 -10.52 -2.11
N PHE A 121 -11.23 -9.64 -1.59
CA PHE A 121 -12.41 -9.91 -0.76
C PHE A 121 -12.15 -10.54 0.62
N THR A 122 -10.91 -10.81 1.02
CA THR A 122 -10.64 -11.54 2.27
C THR A 122 -11.09 -10.80 3.53
N HIS A 123 -11.07 -9.47 3.52
CA HIS A 123 -11.51 -8.65 4.65
C HIS A 123 -13.03 -8.61 4.80
N ASP A 124 -13.76 -8.62 3.68
CA ASP A 124 -15.19 -8.33 3.65
C ASP A 124 -16.07 -9.60 3.65
N MET A 125 -15.46 -10.80 3.71
CA MET A 125 -16.17 -12.07 3.76
C MET A 125 -16.49 -12.50 5.20
N PRO A 126 -17.73 -12.95 5.48
CA PRO A 126 -18.16 -13.32 6.82
C PRO A 126 -17.65 -14.70 7.28
N THR A 127 -17.26 -15.57 6.34
CA THR A 127 -16.78 -16.93 6.64
C THR A 127 -15.53 -17.28 5.86
N LEU A 128 -14.68 -18.13 6.45
CA LEU A 128 -13.45 -18.62 5.83
C LEU A 128 -13.73 -19.36 4.52
N SER A 129 -14.77 -20.20 4.49
CA SER A 129 -15.15 -20.98 3.30
C SER A 129 -15.56 -20.09 2.12
N SER A 130 -16.27 -18.99 2.38
CA SER A 130 -16.67 -18.04 1.34
C SER A 130 -15.46 -17.29 0.77
N ALA A 131 -14.53 -16.90 1.64
CA ALA A 131 -13.28 -16.27 1.20
C ALA A 131 -12.39 -17.23 0.40
N GLN A 132 -12.26 -18.48 0.84
CA GLN A 132 -11.54 -19.54 0.10
C GLN A 132 -12.09 -19.73 -1.30
N ARG A 133 -13.42 -19.78 -1.47
CA ARG A 133 -14.06 -19.91 -2.79
C ARG A 133 -13.73 -18.75 -3.74
N ILE A 134 -13.75 -17.51 -3.26
CA ILE A 134 -13.37 -16.36 -4.09
C ILE A 134 -11.88 -16.44 -4.45
N LEU A 135 -11.04 -16.76 -3.48
CA LEU A 135 -9.60 -16.89 -3.72
C LEU A 135 -9.28 -18.02 -4.70
N ASP A 136 -9.96 -19.17 -4.64
CA ASP A 136 -9.82 -20.26 -5.61
C ASP A 136 -10.12 -19.77 -7.04
N PHE A 137 -11.20 -19.00 -7.21
CA PHE A 137 -11.52 -18.40 -8.49
C PHE A 137 -10.43 -17.41 -8.94
N VAL A 138 -9.96 -16.55 -8.04
CA VAL A 138 -8.93 -15.54 -8.32
C VAL A 138 -7.59 -16.18 -8.69
N TRP A 139 -7.15 -17.19 -7.96
CA TRP A 139 -5.90 -17.89 -8.23
C TRP A 139 -5.94 -18.69 -9.54
N THR A 140 -7.10 -19.27 -9.87
CA THR A 140 -7.28 -20.01 -11.12
C THR A 140 -7.23 -19.08 -12.35
N HIS A 141 -7.87 -17.91 -12.27
CA HIS A 141 -8.02 -17.01 -13.41
C HIS A 141 -7.04 -15.83 -13.42
N GLY A 142 -6.24 -15.67 -12.36
CA GLY A 142 -5.25 -14.61 -12.20
C GLY A 142 -5.79 -13.32 -11.54
N PRO A 143 -4.91 -12.35 -11.23
CA PRO A 143 -5.26 -11.14 -10.47
C PRO A 143 -6.28 -10.24 -11.17
N ALA A 144 -6.35 -10.28 -12.49
CA ALA A 144 -7.34 -9.51 -13.24
C ALA A 144 -8.78 -9.96 -12.97
N SER A 145 -8.98 -11.23 -12.64
CA SER A 145 -10.31 -11.78 -12.37
C SER A 145 -11.00 -11.10 -11.19
N THR A 146 -10.24 -10.59 -10.21
CA THR A 146 -10.77 -9.79 -9.09
C THR A 146 -11.59 -8.59 -9.58
N ALA A 147 -11.13 -7.90 -10.64
CA ALA A 147 -11.86 -6.76 -11.21
C ALA A 147 -13.21 -7.18 -11.83
N TYR A 148 -13.28 -8.39 -12.41
CA TYR A 148 -14.51 -8.94 -12.98
C TYR A 148 -15.47 -9.44 -11.90
N VAL A 149 -14.96 -10.03 -10.81
CA VAL A 149 -15.79 -10.38 -9.64
C VAL A 149 -16.40 -9.11 -9.04
N CYS A 150 -15.63 -8.03 -8.91
CA CYS A 150 -16.16 -6.72 -8.48
C CYS A 150 -17.26 -6.21 -9.42
N ALA A 151 -17.05 -6.24 -10.74
CA ALA A 151 -18.05 -5.80 -11.71
C ALA A 151 -19.33 -6.67 -11.66
N ALA A 152 -19.19 -7.99 -11.58
CA ALA A 152 -20.30 -8.93 -11.47
C ALA A 152 -21.09 -8.72 -10.17
N LEU A 153 -20.41 -8.49 -9.05
CA LEU A 153 -21.06 -8.20 -7.77
C LEU A 153 -21.84 -6.89 -7.84
N LEU A 154 -21.29 -5.83 -8.44
CA LEU A 154 -22.00 -4.56 -8.66
C LEU A 154 -23.26 -4.74 -9.50
N LEU A 155 -23.19 -5.53 -10.58
CA LEU A 155 -24.34 -5.83 -11.45
C LEU A 155 -25.42 -6.64 -10.71
N SER A 156 -25.02 -7.60 -9.86
CA SER A 156 -25.97 -8.39 -9.06
C SER A 156 -26.80 -7.55 -8.09
N ARG A 157 -26.30 -6.36 -7.69
CA ARG A 157 -26.99 -5.44 -6.78
C ARG A 157 -27.86 -4.41 -7.50
N LYS A 158 -27.85 -4.39 -8.84
CA LYS A 158 -28.61 -3.41 -9.64
C LYS A 158 -30.09 -3.37 -9.27
N ASP A 159 -30.73 -4.53 -9.14
CA ASP A 159 -32.17 -4.60 -8.81
C ASP A 159 -32.47 -4.05 -7.42
N GLN A 160 -31.59 -4.31 -6.45
CA GLN A 160 -31.73 -3.77 -5.09
C GLN A 160 -31.54 -2.25 -5.05
N VAL A 161 -30.58 -1.72 -5.83
CA VAL A 161 -30.36 -0.29 -5.97
C VAL A 161 -31.56 0.38 -6.66
N ALA A 162 -32.11 -0.23 -7.71
CA ALA A 162 -33.29 0.26 -8.42
C ALA A 162 -34.54 0.25 -7.52
N GLN A 163 -34.71 -0.78 -6.69
CA GLN A 163 -35.81 -0.85 -5.73
C GLN A 163 -35.72 0.29 -4.71
N LYS A 164 -34.54 0.51 -4.09
CA LYS A 164 -34.35 1.62 -3.13
C LYS A 164 -34.56 2.99 -3.78
N ALA A 165 -34.14 3.17 -5.04
CA ALA A 165 -34.40 4.39 -5.79
C ALA A 165 -35.91 4.63 -5.95
N SER A 166 -36.65 3.57 -6.32
CA SER A 166 -38.11 3.63 -6.45
C SER A 166 -38.81 3.93 -5.12
N GLU A 167 -38.37 3.35 -4.01
CA GLU A 167 -38.91 3.65 -2.66
C GLU A 167 -38.75 5.13 -2.30
N GLN A 168 -37.64 5.74 -2.71
CA GLN A 168 -37.38 7.17 -2.52
C GLN A 168 -37.98 8.05 -3.62
N HIS A 169 -38.73 7.49 -4.57
CA HIS A 169 -39.29 8.20 -5.74
C HIS A 169 -38.22 8.96 -6.55
N ARG A 170 -36.99 8.42 -6.59
CA ARG A 170 -35.84 8.99 -7.30
C ARG A 170 -35.35 8.01 -8.37
N SER A 171 -34.59 8.54 -9.33
CA SER A 171 -33.80 7.73 -10.24
C SER A 171 -32.50 7.24 -9.57
N VAL A 172 -31.87 6.20 -10.11
CA VAL A 172 -30.63 5.64 -9.53
C VAL A 172 -29.49 6.67 -9.51
N ASP A 173 -29.44 7.56 -10.49
CA ASP A 173 -28.46 8.64 -10.63
C ASP A 173 -28.70 9.85 -9.70
N GLU A 174 -29.83 9.85 -8.99
CA GLU A 174 -30.21 10.87 -8.00
C GLU A 174 -30.19 10.34 -6.57
N LEU A 175 -29.79 9.07 -6.39
CA LEU A 175 -29.57 8.51 -5.07
C LEU A 175 -28.42 9.25 -4.37
N GLU A 176 -28.60 9.44 -3.06
CA GLU A 176 -27.54 10.03 -2.24
C GLU A 176 -26.41 9.03 -2.03
N LEU A 177 -25.18 9.53 -2.11
CA LEU A 177 -23.97 8.72 -1.96
C LEU A 177 -23.97 7.83 -0.70
N PRO A 178 -24.41 8.28 0.49
CA PRO A 178 -24.46 7.43 1.68
C PRO A 178 -25.40 6.22 1.53
N VAL A 179 -26.55 6.40 0.88
CA VAL A 179 -27.53 5.33 0.66
C VAL A 179 -26.95 4.28 -0.28
N LEU A 180 -26.35 4.72 -1.38
CA LEU A 180 -25.71 3.84 -2.34
C LEU A 180 -24.50 3.12 -1.73
N HIS A 181 -23.67 3.86 -0.98
CA HIS A 181 -22.54 3.29 -0.24
C HIS A 181 -22.99 2.21 0.75
N GLN A 182 -24.07 2.43 1.49
CA GLN A 182 -24.60 1.44 2.44
C GLN A 182 -25.04 0.15 1.75
N ILE A 183 -25.72 0.23 0.60
CA ILE A 183 -26.15 -0.95 -0.16
C ILE A 183 -24.93 -1.71 -0.67
N LEU A 184 -23.99 -0.99 -1.29
CA LEU A 184 -22.84 -1.61 -1.94
C LEU A 184 -21.85 -2.16 -0.93
N SER A 185 -21.54 -1.46 0.16
CA SER A 185 -20.58 -1.91 1.18
C SER A 185 -20.99 -3.23 1.86
N GLY A 186 -22.29 -3.50 2.02
CA GLY A 186 -22.80 -4.78 2.52
C GLY A 186 -22.88 -5.90 1.46
N ALA A 187 -22.55 -5.62 0.20
CA ALA A 187 -22.66 -6.60 -0.88
C ALA A 187 -21.78 -7.85 -0.72
N PRO A 188 -20.51 -7.73 -0.25
CA PRO A 188 -19.67 -8.89 0.02
C PRO A 188 -20.18 -9.75 1.17
N GLU A 189 -20.70 -9.13 2.24
CA GLU A 189 -21.27 -9.87 3.37
C GLU A 189 -22.46 -10.75 2.93
N ALA A 190 -23.35 -10.18 2.11
CA ALA A 190 -24.47 -10.92 1.54
C ALA A 190 -24.02 -11.97 0.51
N LEU A 191 -22.95 -11.71 -0.26
CA LEU A 191 -22.33 -12.69 -1.16
C LEU A 191 -21.77 -13.89 -0.38
N GLY A 192 -21.12 -13.65 0.75
CA GLY A 192 -20.52 -14.70 1.55
C GLY A 192 -21.51 -15.54 2.37
N ARG A 193 -22.77 -15.08 2.55
CA ARG A 193 -23.83 -15.83 3.24
C ARG A 193 -24.70 -16.67 2.30
N ASP A 194 -24.80 -16.30 1.03
CA ASP A 194 -25.67 -16.96 0.04
C ASP A 194 -24.83 -17.70 -1.01
N GLU A 195 -24.78 -19.03 -0.90
CA GLU A 195 -24.02 -19.88 -1.82
C GLU A 195 -24.53 -19.80 -3.27
N MET A 196 -25.84 -19.64 -3.49
CA MET A 196 -26.39 -19.53 -4.84
C MET A 196 -26.07 -18.17 -5.47
N LEU A 197 -26.03 -17.11 -4.66
CA LEU A 197 -25.54 -15.81 -5.11
C LEU A 197 -24.05 -15.87 -5.45
N MET A 198 -23.22 -16.50 -4.61
CA MET A 198 -21.80 -16.71 -4.86
C MET A 198 -21.57 -17.41 -6.21
N GLU A 199 -22.25 -18.53 -6.45
CA GLU A 199 -22.12 -19.28 -7.69
C GLU A 199 -22.50 -18.43 -8.91
N ARG A 200 -23.65 -17.73 -8.86
CA ARG A 200 -24.09 -16.85 -9.95
C ARG A 200 -23.11 -15.71 -10.22
N VAL A 201 -22.57 -15.07 -9.18
CA VAL A 201 -21.62 -13.96 -9.33
C VAL A 201 -20.30 -14.45 -9.94
N LEU A 202 -19.78 -15.59 -9.49
CA LEU A 202 -18.54 -16.15 -10.05
C LEU A 202 -18.72 -16.64 -11.49
N GLN A 203 -19.86 -17.28 -11.80
CA GLN A 203 -20.20 -17.64 -13.18
C GLN A 203 -20.33 -16.41 -14.07
N HIS A 204 -21.00 -15.35 -13.59
CA HIS A 204 -21.13 -14.10 -14.32
C HIS A 204 -19.78 -13.38 -14.49
N ALA A 205 -18.90 -13.43 -13.49
CA ALA A 205 -17.54 -12.92 -13.62
C ALA A 205 -16.78 -13.65 -14.73
N GLY A 206 -16.89 -14.98 -14.80
CA GLY A 206 -16.32 -15.79 -15.88
C GLY A 206 -16.85 -15.38 -17.26
N THR A 207 -18.17 -15.20 -17.42
CA THR A 207 -18.74 -14.78 -18.71
C THR A 207 -18.32 -13.36 -19.10
N LEU A 208 -18.18 -12.44 -18.15
CA LEU A 208 -17.66 -11.10 -18.40
C LEU A 208 -16.18 -11.13 -18.81
N MET A 209 -15.37 -12.03 -18.24
CA MET A 209 -13.97 -12.21 -18.64
C MET A 209 -13.84 -12.70 -20.08
N ASP A 210 -14.65 -13.69 -20.46
CA ASP A 210 -14.65 -14.23 -21.82
C ASP A 210 -15.17 -13.21 -22.85
N THR A 211 -16.19 -12.44 -22.49
CA THR A 211 -16.82 -11.46 -23.37
C THR A 211 -15.99 -10.18 -23.50
N TYR A 212 -15.44 -9.69 -22.38
CA TYR A 212 -14.76 -8.39 -22.30
C TYR A 212 -13.31 -8.56 -21.83
N SER A 213 -12.45 -9.06 -22.71
CA SER A 213 -11.00 -9.10 -22.45
C SER A 213 -10.45 -7.71 -22.06
N LEU A 214 -9.46 -7.65 -21.17
CA LEU A 214 -8.83 -6.40 -20.70
C LEU A 214 -8.38 -5.46 -21.83
N ARG A 215 -7.93 -6.01 -22.96
CA ARG A 215 -7.44 -5.24 -24.11
C ARG A 215 -8.55 -4.80 -25.07
N CYS A 216 -9.79 -5.21 -24.85
CA CYS A 216 -10.88 -4.91 -25.78
C CYS A 216 -11.15 -3.39 -25.86
N PRO A 217 -11.72 -2.91 -26.98
CA PRO A 217 -12.01 -1.48 -27.17
C PRO A 217 -12.98 -0.87 -26.15
N ALA A 218 -13.78 -1.70 -25.47
CA ALA A 218 -14.72 -1.24 -24.45
C ALA A 218 -14.02 -1.02 -23.09
N VAL A 219 -13.18 -1.97 -22.65
CA VAL A 219 -12.48 -1.91 -21.35
C VAL A 219 -11.25 -1.02 -21.40
N ARG A 220 -10.45 -1.12 -22.48
CA ARG A 220 -9.25 -0.31 -22.74
C ARG A 220 -8.24 -0.29 -21.58
N ALA A 221 -8.08 -1.42 -20.87
CA ALA A 221 -7.21 -1.47 -19.69
C ALA A 221 -5.75 -1.10 -20.01
N HIS A 222 -5.27 -1.39 -21.23
CA HIS A 222 -3.92 -1.07 -21.71
C HIS A 222 -3.62 0.43 -21.84
N LEU A 223 -4.64 1.30 -21.77
CA LEU A 223 -4.48 2.76 -21.74
C LEU A 223 -4.60 3.34 -20.33
N ILE A 224 -5.09 2.53 -19.39
CA ILE A 224 -5.33 2.92 -17.99
C ILE A 224 -4.19 2.43 -17.11
N VAL A 225 -3.77 1.20 -17.36
CA VAL A 225 -2.77 0.47 -16.59
C VAL A 225 -1.63 0.07 -17.53
N GLY A 226 -0.40 0.23 -17.06
CA GLY A 226 0.80 -0.10 -17.82
C GLY A 226 0.98 -1.59 -18.06
N GLN A 227 1.76 -1.95 -19.09
CA GLN A 227 2.02 -3.36 -19.44
C GLN A 227 2.72 -4.15 -18.33
N ASP A 228 3.44 -3.44 -17.46
CA ASP A 228 4.15 -4.04 -16.33
C ASP A 228 3.23 -4.34 -15.13
N SER A 229 1.96 -3.94 -15.15
CA SER A 229 0.99 -4.21 -14.06
C SER A 229 0.68 -5.68 -13.83
N VAL A 230 0.25 -6.04 -12.61
CA VAL A 230 -0.18 -7.41 -12.27
C VAL A 230 -1.28 -7.91 -13.21
N LEU A 231 -2.12 -7.01 -13.73
CA LEU A 231 -3.21 -7.34 -14.65
C LEU A 231 -2.73 -7.90 -16.00
N PHE A 232 -1.51 -7.57 -16.44
CA PHE A 232 -0.95 -7.99 -17.72
C PHE A 232 0.27 -8.91 -17.59
N THR A 233 0.89 -8.96 -16.41
CA THR A 233 2.10 -9.75 -16.18
C THR A 233 1.79 -11.20 -15.77
N TRP A 234 0.57 -11.50 -15.33
CA TRP A 234 0.10 -12.86 -15.13
C TRP A 234 -0.32 -13.52 -16.45
N PRO A 235 0.00 -14.81 -16.73
CA PRO A 235 0.81 -15.75 -15.94
C PRO A 235 2.32 -15.72 -16.30
N HIS A 236 2.73 -14.83 -17.22
CA HIS A 236 4.00 -14.93 -17.95
C HIS A 236 5.24 -14.39 -17.21
N VAL A 237 5.07 -13.59 -16.16
CA VAL A 237 6.17 -13.21 -15.27
C VAL A 237 6.36 -14.33 -14.25
N SER A 238 7.12 -15.34 -14.65
CA SER A 238 7.41 -16.54 -13.85
C SER A 238 8.54 -16.35 -12.83
N THR A 239 9.37 -15.30 -12.98
CA THR A 239 10.54 -15.09 -12.15
C THR A 239 10.37 -13.90 -11.20
N THR A 240 10.59 -14.17 -9.91
CA THR A 240 10.59 -13.22 -8.80
C THR A 240 11.42 -11.97 -9.09
N GLU A 241 12.54 -12.10 -9.83
CA GLU A 241 13.43 -11.00 -10.21
C GLU A 241 12.74 -9.93 -11.07
N ASN A 242 11.85 -10.32 -11.98
CA ASN A 242 11.13 -9.39 -12.84
C ASN A 242 10.08 -8.63 -12.05
N ALA A 243 9.37 -9.29 -11.13
CA ALA A 243 8.41 -8.65 -10.24
C ALA A 243 9.07 -7.59 -9.35
N VAL A 244 10.28 -7.87 -8.83
CA VAL A 244 11.05 -6.91 -8.02
C VAL A 244 11.56 -5.73 -8.86
N ARG A 245 11.98 -5.96 -10.12
CA ARG A 245 12.35 -4.87 -11.03
C ARG A 245 11.18 -3.93 -11.28
N ILE A 246 9.98 -4.47 -11.48
CA ILE A 246 8.77 -3.68 -11.73
C ILE A 246 8.45 -2.75 -10.55
N LEU A 247 8.65 -3.20 -9.31
CA LEU A 247 8.45 -2.35 -8.11
C LEU A 247 9.44 -1.17 -8.02
N SER A 248 10.56 -1.22 -8.75
CA SER A 248 11.51 -0.12 -8.82
C SER A 248 11.18 0.91 -9.91
N LEU A 249 10.20 0.61 -10.78
CA LEU A 249 9.75 1.51 -11.83
C LEU A 249 8.98 2.70 -11.24
N PRO A 250 9.02 3.87 -11.89
CA PRO A 250 8.22 5.02 -11.48
C PRO A 250 6.72 4.75 -11.69
N THR A 251 5.89 5.14 -10.72
CA THR A 251 4.43 4.93 -10.73
C THR A 251 3.72 5.26 -12.05
N PRO A 252 4.04 6.34 -12.78
CA PRO A 252 3.39 6.65 -14.06
C PRO A 252 3.59 5.59 -15.16
N GLN A 253 4.52 4.65 -15.00
CA GLN A 253 4.66 3.51 -15.91
C GLN A 253 3.68 2.38 -15.58
N LEU A 254 3.24 2.28 -14.33
CA LEU A 254 2.25 1.30 -13.87
C LEU A 254 0.82 1.84 -13.97
N ALA A 255 0.62 3.12 -13.65
CA ALA A 255 -0.67 3.80 -13.70
C ALA A 255 -0.64 4.91 -14.76
N LEU A 256 -1.17 4.61 -15.95
CA LEU A 256 -1.15 5.53 -17.11
C LEU A 256 -2.24 6.60 -17.01
N ASP A 257 -3.46 6.20 -16.64
CA ASP A 257 -4.61 7.09 -16.50
C ASP A 257 -5.50 6.70 -15.30
N PRO A 258 -4.99 6.88 -14.06
CA PRO A 258 -5.64 6.41 -12.84
C PRO A 258 -6.81 7.27 -12.37
N MET A 259 -6.95 8.51 -12.85
CA MET A 259 -7.96 9.42 -12.33
C MET A 259 -9.37 9.07 -12.85
N PRO A 260 -10.41 9.28 -12.03
CA PRO A 260 -11.79 9.19 -12.50
C PRO A 260 -11.96 10.22 -13.61
N THR A 261 -12.21 9.75 -14.83
CA THR A 261 -12.50 10.65 -15.95
C THR A 261 -13.97 11.04 -15.88
N PRO A 262 -14.33 12.29 -15.53
CA PRO A 262 -15.67 12.78 -15.76
C PRO A 262 -16.07 12.59 -17.22
N ARG A 263 -17.35 12.38 -17.44
CA ARG A 263 -17.93 12.66 -18.76
C ARG A 263 -17.90 14.19 -18.95
N GLU A 264 -16.80 14.72 -19.46
CA GLU A 264 -16.86 15.96 -20.21
C GLU A 264 -17.43 15.65 -21.60
N GLU A 265 -18.32 16.51 -22.03
CA GLU A 265 -18.57 17.08 -23.36
C GLU A 265 -17.43 17.04 -24.43
N LYS A 266 -16.44 16.17 -24.35
CA LYS A 266 -15.43 15.95 -25.41
C LYS A 266 -15.99 15.30 -26.67
N LEU A 267 -17.25 14.85 -26.65
CA LEU A 267 -18.01 14.49 -27.86
C LEU A 267 -18.94 15.62 -28.36
N ALA A 268 -19.22 16.65 -27.54
CA ALA A 268 -20.13 17.76 -27.89
C ALA A 268 -19.39 19.06 -28.27
N GLN A 269 -18.09 19.16 -28.03
CA GLN A 269 -17.22 20.24 -28.52
C GLN A 269 -16.18 19.75 -29.54
N MET A 270 -16.56 18.87 -30.46
CA MET A 270 -15.96 18.99 -31.79
C MET A 270 -16.66 20.16 -32.46
N PRO A 271 -16.02 21.33 -32.66
CA PRO A 271 -16.52 22.23 -33.68
C PRO A 271 -16.51 21.42 -34.98
N ASN A 272 -17.69 21.13 -35.50
CA ASN A 272 -17.89 20.68 -36.87
C ASN A 272 -17.48 21.83 -37.80
N THR A 273 -16.18 22.11 -37.87
CA THR A 273 -15.48 22.74 -38.98
C THR A 273 -13.98 22.52 -38.77
N LEU A 274 -13.41 21.56 -39.49
CA LEU A 274 -11.98 21.55 -39.79
C LEU A 274 -11.65 22.79 -40.63
N LYS A 275 -11.44 23.95 -40.00
CA LYS A 275 -10.67 25.04 -40.62
C LYS A 275 -9.21 24.86 -40.22
N LYS A 276 -8.36 24.57 -41.21
CA LYS A 276 -6.90 24.52 -41.03
C LYS A 276 -6.43 25.83 -40.36
N PRO A 277 -5.63 25.77 -39.28
CA PRO A 277 -5.13 26.99 -38.65
C PRO A 277 -4.20 27.71 -39.63
N ARG A 278 -4.43 29.02 -39.82
CA ARG A 278 -3.53 29.87 -40.61
C ARG A 278 -2.29 30.14 -39.76
N THR A 279 -1.12 29.91 -40.34
CA THR A 279 0.22 30.07 -39.74
C THR A 279 0.45 31.44 -39.08
N ALA A 280 -0.30 32.47 -39.49
CA ALA A 280 -0.26 33.81 -38.91
C ALA A 280 -0.76 33.90 -37.46
N GLU A 281 -1.75 33.09 -37.05
CA GLU A 281 -2.30 33.15 -35.68
C GLU A 281 -1.35 32.52 -34.65
N ILE A 282 -0.64 31.46 -35.05
CA ILE A 282 0.39 30.82 -34.22
C ILE A 282 1.56 31.79 -34.02
N LEU A 283 1.96 32.50 -35.07
CA LEU A 283 3.04 33.48 -35.00
C LEU A 283 2.68 34.67 -34.09
N TRP A 284 1.42 35.13 -34.15
CA TRP A 284 0.92 36.21 -33.29
C TRP A 284 0.88 35.83 -31.81
N GLN A 285 0.47 34.61 -31.48
CA GLN A 285 0.49 34.11 -30.09
C GLN A 285 1.90 33.94 -29.53
N VAL A 286 2.88 33.59 -30.38
CA VAL A 286 4.30 33.50 -29.98
C VAL A 286 4.91 34.88 -29.73
N ILE A 287 4.49 35.90 -30.48
CA ILE A 287 4.97 37.28 -30.32
C ILE A 287 4.44 37.92 -29.03
N GLN A 288 3.20 37.62 -28.62
CA GLN A 288 2.63 38.17 -27.38
C GLN A 288 3.21 37.56 -26.10
N ARG A 289 3.75 36.33 -26.14
CA ARG A 289 4.36 35.67 -24.96
C ARG A 289 5.79 36.13 -24.63
N ARG A 290 6.37 37.09 -25.37
CA ARG A 290 7.73 37.62 -25.14
C ARG A 290 7.84 38.78 -24.13
N ARG A 291 6.79 39.07 -23.34
CA ARG A 291 6.86 40.03 -22.22
C ARG A 291 6.55 39.36 -20.87
N ALA A 292 7.53 38.63 -20.32
CA ALA A 292 7.56 38.24 -18.91
C ALA A 292 9.02 38.16 -18.42
N PRO A 293 9.44 38.93 -17.39
CA PRO A 293 10.84 39.10 -17.03
C PRO A 293 11.30 38.12 -15.92
N TYR A 294 11.22 36.80 -16.16
CA TYR A 294 11.69 35.78 -15.20
C TYR A 294 12.63 34.73 -15.80
N LEU A 295 13.36 35.09 -16.87
CA LEU A 295 14.31 34.21 -17.55
C LEU A 295 15.78 34.37 -17.09
N TRP A 296 16.02 35.02 -15.96
CA TRP A 296 17.37 35.32 -15.46
C TRP A 296 17.82 34.45 -14.27
N LEU A 297 17.33 33.20 -14.14
CA LEU A 297 17.79 32.29 -13.08
C LEU A 297 18.38 30.94 -13.52
N TYR A 298 18.48 30.62 -14.82
CA TYR A 298 19.10 29.35 -15.25
C TYR A 298 19.81 29.47 -16.62
N PRO A 299 21.08 29.91 -16.68
CA PRO A 299 21.77 30.13 -17.96
C PRO A 299 22.39 28.86 -18.56
N ARG A 300 22.43 27.72 -17.85
CA ARG A 300 23.18 26.52 -18.29
C ARG A 300 22.34 25.44 -18.97
N ILE A 301 21.02 25.42 -18.78
CA ILE A 301 20.15 24.35 -19.30
C ILE A 301 19.61 24.68 -20.70
N LEU A 302 19.42 25.98 -21.01
CA LEU A 302 18.94 26.40 -22.33
C LEU A 302 20.01 26.32 -23.43
N THR A 303 21.28 26.51 -23.11
CA THR A 303 22.39 26.48 -24.09
C THR A 303 22.74 25.06 -24.55
N MET A 304 22.48 24.04 -23.71
CA MET A 304 22.71 22.63 -24.05
C MET A 304 21.63 22.07 -25.00
N SER A 305 20.38 22.51 -24.85
CA SER A 305 19.26 22.13 -25.74
C SER A 305 19.43 22.68 -27.15
N ALA A 306 19.97 23.90 -27.28
CA ALA A 306 20.19 24.54 -28.57
C ALA A 306 21.31 23.88 -29.41
N MET A 307 22.35 23.32 -28.79
CA MET A 307 23.40 22.61 -29.52
C MET A 307 22.97 21.23 -30.03
N SER A 308 21.98 20.59 -29.38
CA SER A 308 21.41 19.31 -29.82
C SER A 308 20.66 19.41 -31.15
N LEU A 309 20.18 20.61 -31.53
CA LEU A 309 19.47 20.82 -32.79
C LEU A 309 20.42 21.15 -33.97
N LEU A 310 21.68 21.48 -33.71
CA LEU A 310 22.66 21.88 -34.73
C LEU A 310 23.50 20.70 -35.26
N PHE A 311 23.57 19.59 -34.54
CA PHE A 311 24.28 18.39 -34.98
C PHE A 311 23.30 17.29 -35.36
N SER A 312 23.06 17.15 -36.67
CA SER A 312 22.29 16.06 -37.24
C SER A 312 22.89 14.70 -36.89
N GLY A 313 22.04 13.78 -36.42
CA GLY A 313 22.17 12.35 -36.72
C GLY A 313 22.95 11.48 -35.74
N GLY A 314 22.20 10.84 -34.84
CA GLY A 314 22.25 9.38 -34.65
C GLY A 314 23.32 8.78 -33.74
N LEU A 315 24.58 9.19 -33.81
CA LEU A 315 25.67 8.41 -33.20
C LEU A 315 26.25 9.04 -31.93
N ALA A 316 26.40 10.37 -31.89
CA ALA A 316 26.96 11.07 -30.73
C ALA A 316 25.97 11.13 -29.55
N THR A 317 24.68 11.31 -29.83
CA THR A 317 23.60 11.23 -28.82
C THR A 317 23.39 9.81 -28.31
N PHE A 318 23.56 8.80 -29.18
CA PHE A 318 23.48 7.39 -28.77
C PHE A 318 24.70 6.96 -27.96
N LEU A 319 25.91 7.38 -28.34
CA LEU A 319 27.12 7.15 -27.55
C LEU A 319 27.13 7.94 -26.24
N LEU A 320 26.58 9.16 -26.19
CA LEU A 320 26.42 9.91 -24.95
C LEU A 320 25.35 9.28 -24.04
N ALA A 321 24.27 8.72 -24.61
CA ALA A 321 23.28 7.95 -23.87
C ALA A 321 23.87 6.64 -23.33
N ILE A 322 24.70 5.94 -24.11
CA ILE A 322 25.45 4.76 -23.65
C ILE A 322 26.48 5.17 -22.58
N PHE A 323 27.21 6.26 -22.75
CA PHE A 323 28.22 6.72 -21.80
C PHE A 323 27.60 7.28 -20.49
N LEU A 324 26.36 7.78 -20.55
CA LEU A 324 25.57 8.15 -19.37
C LEU A 324 24.85 6.96 -18.73
N ALA A 325 24.48 5.93 -19.51
CA ALA A 325 23.91 4.67 -19.02
C ALA A 325 24.97 3.73 -18.42
N ASP A 326 26.21 3.81 -18.91
CA ASP A 326 27.34 2.93 -18.55
C ASP A 326 28.26 3.55 -17.50
N ARG A 327 27.86 4.65 -16.86
CA ARG A 327 28.40 4.96 -15.54
C ARG A 327 27.71 4.01 -14.56
N PRO A 328 28.39 3.01 -13.97
CA PRO A 328 27.88 2.40 -12.77
C PRO A 328 27.80 3.54 -11.76
N ARG A 329 26.62 4.13 -11.60
CA ARG A 329 26.27 4.80 -10.36
C ARG A 329 26.43 3.69 -9.34
N MET A 330 27.59 3.69 -8.70
CA MET A 330 27.85 3.09 -7.40
C MET A 330 26.83 3.70 -6.45
N TYR A 331 25.56 3.30 -6.61
CA TYR A 331 24.63 3.25 -5.54
C TYR A 331 25.26 2.24 -4.60
N LYS A 332 26.02 2.76 -3.63
CA LYS A 332 26.18 2.08 -2.35
C LYS A 332 24.76 1.76 -1.93
N LYS A 333 24.35 0.52 -2.19
CA LYS A 333 23.12 -0.12 -1.75
C LYS A 333 23.18 -0.14 -0.23
N ARG A 334 22.96 1.03 0.39
CA ARG A 334 22.67 1.16 1.81
C ARG A 334 21.20 0.83 1.93
N GLY A 335 20.90 -0.22 2.69
CA GLY A 335 19.53 -0.68 2.89
C GLY A 335 18.66 0.43 3.48
N ARG A 336 17.38 0.41 3.10
CA ARG A 336 16.34 1.24 3.68
C ARG A 336 15.68 0.52 4.85
N GLY A 337 15.11 1.29 5.75
CA GLY A 337 14.06 0.83 6.68
C GLY A 337 14.41 0.92 8.16
N THR A 338 15.00 2.01 8.65
CA THR A 338 15.04 2.27 10.09
C THR A 338 14.50 3.66 10.37
N ALA A 339 13.21 3.75 10.73
CA ALA A 339 12.68 4.91 11.43
C ALA A 339 13.27 4.88 12.85
N GLU A 340 14.22 5.76 13.17
CA GLU A 340 14.78 5.88 14.51
C GLU A 340 13.92 6.85 15.32
N VAL A 341 13.57 6.47 16.55
CA VAL A 341 12.75 7.29 17.44
C VAL A 341 13.63 7.79 18.57
N LEU A 342 13.68 9.11 18.76
CA LEU A 342 14.44 9.75 19.83
C LEU A 342 13.52 10.65 20.65
N LEU A 343 13.60 10.55 21.98
CA LEU A 343 13.07 11.52 22.92
C LEU A 343 14.24 12.24 23.60
N LEU A 344 14.31 13.55 23.39
CA LEU A 344 15.32 14.43 23.97
C LEU A 344 14.63 15.46 24.88
N ASP A 345 15.32 15.84 25.95
CA ASP A 345 14.95 16.97 26.80
C ASP A 345 15.19 18.31 26.06
N SER A 346 14.60 19.38 26.58
CA SER A 346 14.86 20.78 26.25
C SER A 346 16.35 21.15 26.20
N GLU A 347 17.19 20.49 26.99
CA GLU A 347 18.65 20.67 27.02
C GLU A 347 19.41 19.78 26.01
N GLY A 348 18.73 18.94 25.25
CA GLY A 348 19.34 17.99 24.29
C GLY A 348 19.87 16.71 24.94
N ASN A 349 19.52 16.46 26.20
CA ASN A 349 19.86 15.23 26.90
C ASN A 349 18.94 14.08 26.47
N ARG A 350 19.50 12.89 26.24
CA ARG A 350 18.74 11.69 25.86
C ARG A 350 17.86 11.22 27.02
N ILE A 351 16.55 11.14 26.77
CA ILE A 351 15.57 10.48 27.65
C ILE A 351 15.41 9.03 27.19
N LEU A 352 15.07 8.85 25.91
CA LEU A 352 14.93 7.54 25.26
C LEU A 352 15.45 7.62 23.84
N ALA A 353 16.16 6.61 23.38
CA ALA A 353 16.58 6.51 21.98
C ALA A 353 16.48 5.07 21.53
N LYS A 354 15.65 4.82 20.52
CA LYS A 354 15.49 3.50 19.92
C LYS A 354 16.04 3.51 18.50
N TYR A 355 17.22 2.93 18.38
CA TYR A 355 17.93 2.69 17.14
C TYR A 355 17.59 1.29 16.65
N PHE A 356 16.73 1.20 15.64
CA PHE A 356 16.29 -0.09 15.13
C PHE A 356 17.37 -0.73 14.27
N GLN A 357 17.44 -2.06 14.31
CA GLN A 357 18.36 -2.85 13.49
C GLN A 357 17.64 -4.10 12.99
N PRO A 358 17.61 -4.38 11.68
CA PRO A 358 16.96 -5.57 11.17
C PRO A 358 17.68 -6.85 11.66
N PRO A 359 16.95 -7.91 12.09
CA PRO A 359 17.52 -9.14 12.66
C PRO A 359 18.50 -9.89 11.76
N ALA A 360 18.37 -9.73 10.44
CA ALA A 360 19.31 -10.30 9.47
C ALA A 360 20.76 -9.81 9.67
N ALA A 361 20.95 -8.62 10.26
CA ALA A 361 22.28 -8.08 10.57
C ALA A 361 22.93 -8.72 11.82
N LEU A 362 22.15 -9.41 12.67
CA LEU A 362 22.65 -10.10 13.87
C LEU A 362 23.13 -11.53 13.57
N HIS A 363 22.46 -12.23 12.64
CA HIS A 363 22.80 -13.61 12.25
C HIS A 363 24.12 -13.73 11.47
N GLU A 364 24.59 -12.69 10.79
CA GLU A 364 25.90 -12.70 10.12
C GLU A 364 27.08 -12.58 11.10
N ALA A 365 26.87 -12.03 12.31
CA ALA A 365 27.95 -11.87 13.29
C ALA A 365 28.39 -13.19 13.93
N THR A 366 27.51 -14.20 13.97
CA THR A 366 27.80 -15.53 14.53
C THR A 366 28.28 -16.53 13.48
N VAL A 367 27.95 -16.35 12.19
CA VAL A 367 28.28 -17.29 11.09
C VAL A 367 29.59 -16.93 10.36
N ALA A 368 30.25 -15.81 10.69
CA ALA A 368 31.52 -15.39 10.11
C ALA A 368 32.74 -16.31 10.43
N SER A 369 32.53 -17.49 11.02
CA SER A 369 33.59 -18.48 11.32
C SER A 369 33.43 -19.84 10.64
N GLY A 370 32.67 -19.93 9.54
CA GLY A 370 32.86 -21.05 8.59
C GLY A 370 31.61 -21.49 7.84
N ALA A 371 31.40 -20.93 6.64
CA ALA A 371 30.86 -21.60 5.45
C ALA A 371 30.64 -20.54 4.35
N SER A 372 31.37 -20.64 3.25
CA SER A 372 31.24 -19.75 2.10
C SER A 372 30.07 -20.18 1.20
N LEU A 373 29.00 -19.38 1.16
CA LEU A 373 27.94 -19.44 0.15
C LEU A 373 28.32 -18.57 -1.09
N PRO A 374 27.79 -18.88 -2.29
CA PRO A 374 28.20 -18.26 -3.54
C PRO A 374 27.79 -16.77 -3.65
N SER A 375 28.65 -16.00 -4.31
CA SER A 375 28.77 -14.53 -4.31
C SER A 375 27.70 -13.75 -5.11
N THR A 376 26.49 -14.29 -5.31
CA THR A 376 25.43 -13.67 -6.14
C THR A 376 24.16 -13.25 -5.39
N LEU A 377 24.00 -13.60 -4.12
CA LEU A 377 22.89 -13.17 -3.26
C LEU A 377 23.43 -12.63 -1.94
N THR A 378 23.96 -11.41 -1.93
CA THR A 378 24.17 -10.67 -0.67
C THR A 378 22.82 -10.11 -0.21
N PRO A 379 22.23 -10.59 0.90
CA PRO A 379 21.05 -9.96 1.47
C PRO A 379 21.45 -8.57 1.97
N MET A 380 20.69 -7.54 1.60
CA MET A 380 20.95 -6.17 2.02
C MET A 380 20.53 -5.97 3.49
N ALA A 381 21.33 -6.50 4.42
CA ALA A 381 21.21 -6.14 5.83
C ALA A 381 21.72 -4.70 6.00
N ALA A 382 20.80 -3.73 6.11
CA ALA A 382 21.14 -2.37 6.49
C ALA A 382 21.60 -2.38 7.96
N LYS A 383 22.90 -2.57 8.19
CA LYS A 383 23.49 -2.41 9.52
C LYS A 383 23.27 -0.95 9.95
N ASN A 384 22.75 -0.73 11.16
CA ASN A 384 22.52 0.62 11.67
C ASN A 384 23.85 1.42 11.58
N PRO A 385 23.87 2.61 10.94
CA PRO A 385 25.10 3.40 10.76
C PRO A 385 25.66 3.98 12.06
N TYR A 386 24.87 4.04 13.14
CA TYR A 386 25.20 4.63 14.43
C TYR A 386 25.42 3.57 15.52
N GLN A 387 26.38 2.66 15.30
CA GLN A 387 26.65 1.55 16.24
C GLN A 387 27.37 1.98 17.52
N THR A 388 28.11 3.08 17.47
CA THR A 388 28.89 3.55 18.62
C THR A 388 28.16 4.65 19.37
N MET A 389 28.24 4.63 20.71
CA MET A 389 27.70 5.70 21.57
C MET A 389 28.20 7.09 21.19
N LYS A 390 29.44 7.20 20.68
CA LYS A 390 30.00 8.46 20.20
C LYS A 390 29.26 8.97 18.96
N GLN A 391 29.00 8.11 17.98
CA GLN A 391 28.27 8.48 16.76
C GLN A 391 26.81 8.86 17.07
N GLN A 392 26.14 8.12 17.96
CA GLN A 392 24.78 8.44 18.36
C GLN A 392 24.70 9.81 19.05
N ARG A 393 25.63 10.11 19.97
CA ARG A 393 25.67 11.43 20.64
C ARG A 393 25.94 12.58 19.66
N THR A 394 26.81 12.38 18.67
CA THR A 394 27.07 13.40 17.65
C THR A 394 25.82 13.66 16.79
N LEU A 395 25.08 12.61 16.43
CA LEU A 395 23.81 12.76 15.72
C LEU A 395 22.77 13.47 16.58
N GLU A 396 22.56 13.04 17.82
CA GLU A 396 21.56 13.63 18.73
C GLU A 396 21.82 15.12 18.97
N GLN A 397 23.09 15.49 19.23
CA GLN A 397 23.47 16.89 19.38
C GLN A 397 23.23 17.69 18.08
N GLY A 398 23.60 17.13 16.93
CA GLY A 398 23.41 17.80 15.63
C GLY A 398 21.93 17.98 15.25
N VAL A 399 21.09 16.99 15.53
CA VAL A 399 19.64 17.02 15.33
C VAL A 399 18.99 18.04 16.26
N TRP A 400 19.33 18.01 17.55
CA TRP A 400 18.79 18.96 18.53
C TRP A 400 19.19 20.42 18.23
N ASP A 401 20.46 20.66 17.87
CA ASP A 401 20.93 22.01 17.56
C ASP A 401 20.22 22.61 16.35
N LYS A 402 19.88 21.77 15.37
CA LYS A 402 19.15 22.18 14.17
C LYS A 402 17.65 22.35 14.47
N ALA A 403 17.06 21.46 15.27
CA ALA A 403 15.66 21.53 15.65
C ALA A 403 15.33 22.78 16.47
N ARG A 404 16.16 23.14 17.46
CA ARG A 404 15.96 24.35 18.28
C ARG A 404 15.95 25.65 17.45
N ARG A 405 16.61 25.66 16.29
CA ARG A 405 16.69 26.82 15.39
C ARG A 405 15.72 26.71 14.21
N ALA A 406 15.07 25.58 14.01
CA ALA A 406 14.16 25.35 12.91
C ALA A 406 12.79 25.96 13.23
N SER A 407 12.21 26.67 12.25
CA SER A 407 10.88 27.31 12.39
C SER A 407 9.73 26.39 11.95
N GLY A 408 10.00 25.11 11.66
CA GLY A 408 8.99 24.15 11.21
C GLY A 408 9.38 22.73 11.58
N ASP A 409 8.41 21.82 11.47
CA ASP A 409 8.43 20.47 12.06
C ASP A 409 9.21 19.42 11.24
N LEU A 410 9.79 19.84 10.11
CA LEU A 410 10.49 18.99 9.15
C LEU A 410 11.81 19.65 8.70
N PHE A 411 12.91 18.92 8.76
CA PHE A 411 14.17 19.31 8.13
C PHE A 411 15.01 18.09 7.70
N GLN A 412 15.96 18.32 6.80
CA GLN A 412 16.91 17.30 6.37
C GLN A 412 18.23 17.40 7.14
N PHE A 413 18.77 16.27 7.59
CA PHE A 413 20.07 16.18 8.28
C PHE A 413 20.81 14.90 7.86
N ASP A 414 22.06 15.00 7.42
CA ASP A 414 22.90 13.86 6.98
C ASP A 414 22.22 12.89 6.00
N ASN A 415 21.50 13.41 4.99
CA ASN A 415 20.69 12.64 4.04
C ASN A 415 19.56 11.79 4.67
N ASN A 416 19.13 12.16 5.88
CA ASN A 416 17.93 11.67 6.53
C ASN A 416 16.89 12.80 6.61
N LEU A 417 15.63 12.44 6.48
CA LEU A 417 14.48 13.28 6.86
C LEU A 417 14.29 13.18 8.38
N VAL A 418 14.25 14.33 9.03
CA VAL A 418 14.01 14.43 10.47
C VAL A 418 12.73 15.21 10.67
N LEU A 419 11.74 14.57 11.30
CA LEU A 419 10.53 15.21 11.77
C LEU A 419 10.58 15.31 13.28
N PHE A 420 10.07 16.42 13.82
CA PHE A 420 10.05 16.60 15.27
C PHE A 420 8.80 17.32 15.75
N LYS A 421 8.43 17.04 17.00
CA LYS A 421 7.33 17.71 17.70
C LYS A 421 7.78 18.05 19.11
N SER A 422 7.67 19.33 19.47
CA SER A 422 7.99 19.82 20.82
C SER A 422 6.75 19.81 21.71
N SER A 423 6.89 19.33 22.94
CA SER A 423 5.88 19.44 24.00
C SER A 423 6.55 19.78 25.32
N TYR A 424 6.11 20.87 25.96
CA TYR A 424 6.68 21.39 27.21
C TYR A 424 8.22 21.39 27.20
N ASP A 425 8.85 20.51 27.98
CA ASP A 425 10.30 20.35 28.12
C ASP A 425 10.87 19.14 27.36
N VAL A 426 10.11 18.52 26.45
CA VAL A 426 10.52 17.34 25.68
C VAL A 426 10.33 17.54 24.18
N TYR A 427 11.26 16.99 23.41
CA TYR A 427 11.23 16.93 21.95
C TYR A 427 11.17 15.47 21.49
N LEU A 428 10.13 15.15 20.73
CA LEU A 428 9.98 13.85 20.06
C LEU A 428 10.50 13.97 18.63
N PHE A 429 11.48 13.13 18.27
CA PHE A 429 12.08 13.07 16.94
C PHE A 429 11.83 11.73 16.27
N VAL A 430 11.54 11.76 14.98
CA VAL A 430 11.54 10.60 14.10
C VAL A 430 12.50 10.86 12.95
N ILE A 431 13.50 10.00 12.81
CA ILE A 431 14.51 10.07 11.76
C ILE A 431 14.25 8.95 10.77
N ALA A 432 14.06 9.31 9.51
CA ALA A 432 13.87 8.36 8.42
C ALA A 432 14.84 8.68 7.26
N PRO A 433 15.15 7.71 6.38
CA PRO A 433 15.91 7.99 5.18
C PRO A 433 15.22 9.07 4.31
N GLU A 434 15.99 9.91 3.61
CA GLU A 434 15.48 10.99 2.70
C GLU A 434 14.43 10.55 1.67
N ARG A 435 14.37 9.26 1.46
CA ARG A 435 13.74 8.62 0.33
C ARG A 435 12.38 8.02 0.75
N GLU A 436 12.05 8.01 2.04
CA GLU A 436 10.78 7.52 2.58
C GLU A 436 9.63 8.52 2.33
N ASN A 437 8.39 8.04 2.49
CA ASN A 437 7.19 8.88 2.33
C ASN A 437 7.03 9.84 3.53
N GLU A 438 7.21 11.14 3.29
CA GLU A 438 7.07 12.21 4.30
C GLU A 438 5.71 12.19 5.01
N LEU A 439 4.62 11.95 4.28
CA LEU A 439 3.26 11.90 4.85
C LEU A 439 3.10 10.72 5.82
N MET A 440 3.73 9.58 5.52
CA MET A 440 3.66 8.40 6.37
C MET A 440 4.44 8.62 7.67
N ILE A 441 5.62 9.23 7.60
CA ILE A 441 6.41 9.57 8.79
C ILE A 441 5.71 10.64 9.63
N HIS A 442 5.09 11.63 8.99
CA HIS A 442 4.31 12.64 9.69
C HIS A 442 3.09 12.04 10.40
N SER A 443 2.33 11.18 9.71
CA SER A 443 1.20 10.46 10.32
C SER A 443 1.65 9.59 11.50
N PHE A 444 2.81 8.94 11.39
CA PHE A 444 3.39 8.14 12.46
C PHE A 444 3.81 9.00 13.67
N LEU A 445 4.54 10.10 13.45
CA LEU A 445 4.94 11.02 14.53
C LEU A 445 3.71 11.58 15.26
N GLN A 446 2.68 11.97 14.50
CA GLN A 446 1.43 12.47 15.04
C GLN A 446 0.69 11.39 15.84
N SER A 447 0.56 10.18 15.30
CA SER A 447 -0.04 9.04 15.99
C SER A 447 0.69 8.72 17.29
N LEU A 448 2.02 8.66 17.28
CA LEU A 448 2.81 8.37 18.47
C LEU A 448 2.63 9.46 19.53
N TYR A 449 2.61 10.73 19.12
CA TYR A 449 2.32 11.85 20.02
C TYR A 449 0.92 11.73 20.66
N ASP A 450 -0.09 11.42 19.86
CA ASP A 450 -1.47 11.29 20.35
C ASP A 450 -1.60 10.08 21.29
N THR A 451 -0.95 8.96 20.98
CA THR A 451 -0.87 7.79 21.88
C THR A 451 -0.21 8.14 23.20
N LEU A 452 0.93 8.84 23.19
CA LEU A 452 1.60 9.26 24.42
C LEU A 452 0.74 10.25 25.22
N THR A 453 -0.02 11.12 24.55
CA THR A 453 -0.98 12.02 25.20
C THR A 453 -2.05 11.22 25.94
N VAL A 454 -2.58 10.16 25.34
CA VAL A 454 -3.58 9.29 25.97
C VAL A 454 -2.98 8.51 27.15
N LEU A 455 -1.82 7.89 26.96
CA LEU A 455 -1.17 7.06 27.97
C LEU A 455 -0.67 7.85 29.19
N LEU A 456 -0.20 9.09 28.98
CA LEU A 456 0.35 9.96 30.01
C LEU A 456 -0.68 10.98 30.54
N GLN A 457 -1.98 10.72 30.35
CA GLN A 457 -3.07 11.57 30.87
C GLN A 457 -2.95 13.05 30.48
N SER A 458 -2.57 13.31 29.22
CA SER A 458 -2.38 14.63 28.61
C SER A 458 -1.23 15.48 29.16
N GLN A 459 -0.32 14.91 29.96
CA GLN A 459 0.90 15.59 30.39
C GLN A 459 2.13 14.90 29.80
N ILE A 460 2.72 15.52 28.78
CA ILE A 460 3.98 15.07 28.17
C ILE A 460 5.08 16.03 28.62
N ASP A 461 5.54 15.84 29.86
CA ASP A 461 6.71 16.47 30.44
C ASP A 461 7.78 15.41 30.79
N LYS A 462 9.03 15.84 30.95
CA LYS A 462 10.16 14.96 31.22
C LYS A 462 9.92 14.05 32.42
N ARG A 463 9.33 14.59 33.50
CA ARG A 463 9.08 13.82 34.72
C ARG A 463 8.05 12.72 34.47
N THR A 464 6.91 13.04 33.87
CA THR A 464 5.85 12.06 33.59
C THR A 464 6.31 10.97 32.63
N ILE A 465 7.14 11.31 31.63
CA ILE A 465 7.75 10.32 30.72
C ILE A 465 8.71 9.39 31.47
N LEU A 466 9.55 9.92 32.37
CA LEU A 466 10.48 9.11 33.16
C LEU A 466 9.76 8.21 34.16
N ASP A 467 8.70 8.71 34.80
CA ASP A 467 7.88 7.96 35.75
C ASP A 467 7.12 6.81 35.06
N ASN A 468 6.81 6.95 33.76
CA ASN A 468 6.06 5.96 32.96
C ASN A 468 6.88 5.41 31.76
N LEU A 469 8.20 5.30 31.91
CA LEU A 469 9.10 4.91 30.81
C LEU A 469 8.71 3.55 30.19
N ASP A 470 8.21 2.63 31.01
CA ASP A 470 7.77 1.30 30.58
C ASP A 470 6.64 1.39 29.53
N LEU A 471 5.62 2.23 29.78
CA LEU A 471 4.51 2.44 28.87
C LEU A 471 4.97 3.11 27.57
N VAL A 472 5.86 4.11 27.67
CA VAL A 472 6.41 4.83 26.52
C VAL A 472 7.22 3.88 25.62
N THR A 473 8.02 3.00 26.22
CA THR A 473 8.81 2.01 25.49
C THR A 473 7.91 1.01 24.78
N ILE A 474 6.89 0.47 25.47
CA ILE A 474 5.93 -0.46 24.86
C ILE A 474 5.14 0.21 23.73
N ALA A 475 4.74 1.48 23.89
CA ALA A 475 4.05 2.23 22.84
C ALA A 475 4.88 2.36 21.57
N ILE A 476 6.19 2.62 21.69
CA ILE A 476 7.10 2.67 20.54
C ILE A 476 7.24 1.27 19.91
N ASP A 477 7.33 0.22 20.72
CA ASP A 477 7.45 -1.18 20.25
C ASP A 477 6.19 -1.66 19.50
N GLU A 478 5.00 -1.25 19.93
CA GLU A 478 3.74 -1.58 19.25
C GLU A 478 3.49 -0.75 17.98
N SER A 479 4.20 0.36 17.82
CA SER A 479 4.06 1.24 16.65
C SER A 479 5.11 0.94 15.57
N VAL A 480 6.34 0.61 15.97
CA VAL A 480 7.47 0.34 15.08
C VAL A 480 8.15 -0.98 15.44
N ASP A 481 8.21 -1.87 14.47
CA ASP A 481 8.90 -3.16 14.58
C ASP A 481 10.16 -3.16 13.69
N ASP A 482 11.33 -3.26 14.32
CA ASP A 482 12.65 -3.25 13.67
C ASP A 482 12.84 -2.16 12.60
N GLY A 483 12.23 -0.99 12.81
CA GLY A 483 12.38 0.18 11.94
C GLY A 483 11.32 0.30 10.85
N ILE A 484 10.35 -0.63 10.81
CA ILE A 484 9.16 -0.59 9.95
C ILE A 484 7.97 -0.11 10.78
N ILE A 485 7.29 0.92 10.29
CA ILE A 485 6.06 1.43 10.91
C ILE A 485 4.92 0.47 10.58
N LEU A 486 4.32 -0.12 11.61
CA LEU A 486 3.25 -1.13 11.48
C LEU A 486 1.86 -0.52 11.70
N GLU A 487 1.75 0.39 12.67
CA GLU A 487 0.49 1.01 13.07
C GLU A 487 0.64 2.53 13.09
N THR A 488 -0.38 3.22 12.58
CA THR A 488 -0.46 4.69 12.58
C THR A 488 -1.77 5.20 13.19
N ASP A 489 -2.56 4.33 13.83
CA ASP A 489 -3.74 4.72 14.61
C ASP A 489 -3.43 4.78 16.11
N SER A 490 -3.62 5.96 16.69
CA SER A 490 -3.23 6.24 18.07
C SER A 490 -4.12 5.52 19.09
N ALA A 491 -5.40 5.36 18.78
CA ALA A 491 -6.38 4.67 19.63
C ALA A 491 -6.11 3.16 19.68
N ALA A 492 -5.81 2.55 18.52
CA ALA A 492 -5.36 1.17 18.47
C ALA A 492 -4.12 0.96 19.34
N ILE A 493 -3.07 1.78 19.19
CA ILE A 493 -1.83 1.62 19.97
C ILE A 493 -2.10 1.79 21.48
N SER A 494 -2.84 2.83 21.91
CA SER A 494 -3.10 3.06 23.34
C SER A 494 -3.87 1.91 23.99
N ASN A 495 -4.84 1.33 23.28
CA ASN A 495 -5.59 0.17 23.75
C ASN A 495 -4.69 -1.06 23.91
N ARG A 496 -3.70 -1.21 23.04
CA ARG A 496 -2.71 -2.30 23.12
C ARG A 496 -1.66 -2.10 24.21
N VAL A 497 -1.35 -0.86 24.58
CA VAL A 497 -0.35 -0.58 25.62
C VAL A 497 -0.96 -0.63 27.04
N THR A 498 -2.24 -0.25 27.19
CA THR A 498 -2.88 -0.08 28.51
C THR A 498 -3.39 -1.38 29.14
N ARG A 499 -3.63 -2.44 28.36
CA ARG A 499 -4.07 -3.73 28.91
C ARG A 499 -2.87 -4.43 29.59
N THR A 500 -2.80 -4.38 30.92
CA THR A 500 -1.94 -5.26 31.75
C THR A 500 -2.08 -6.68 31.22
N ARG A 501 -0.97 -7.45 31.14
CA ARG A 501 -0.96 -8.85 30.65
C ARG A 501 -1.99 -9.72 31.39
N SER A 502 -3.20 -9.69 30.88
CA SER A 502 -4.34 -10.58 31.10
C SER A 502 -5.06 -10.57 29.76
N ASP A 503 -4.85 -11.67 29.04
CA ASP A 503 -5.45 -12.05 27.76
C ASP A 503 -5.18 -11.13 26.56
N ALA A 504 -4.26 -11.62 25.72
CA ALA A 504 -4.28 -11.57 24.26
C ALA A 504 -4.89 -10.29 23.65
N ILE A 505 -4.09 -9.24 23.57
CA ILE A 505 -4.48 -8.01 22.90
C ILE A 505 -4.65 -8.28 21.41
N GLU A 506 -5.90 -8.16 21.00
CA GLU A 506 -6.35 -7.80 19.67
C GLU A 506 -5.48 -6.71 19.03
N VAL A 507 -4.67 -7.13 18.07
CA VAL A 507 -4.73 -6.47 16.76
C VAL A 507 -6.22 -6.33 16.46
N GLN A 508 -6.71 -5.17 16.03
CA GLN A 508 -8.04 -5.04 15.43
C GLN A 508 -8.10 -5.81 14.09
N LEU A 509 -7.71 -7.09 14.10
CA LEU A 509 -8.41 -8.15 13.40
C LEU A 509 -9.81 -8.07 13.96
N ASN A 510 -10.80 -7.79 13.11
CA ASN A 510 -12.19 -7.82 13.53
C ASN A 510 -12.43 -9.18 14.20
N GLU A 511 -12.52 -9.21 15.54
CA GLU A 511 -12.60 -10.46 16.29
C GLU A 511 -13.84 -11.24 15.92
N GLN A 512 -14.86 -10.56 15.39
CA GLN A 512 -16.01 -11.20 14.79
C GLN A 512 -15.60 -12.13 13.64
N THR A 513 -14.67 -11.77 12.77
CA THR A 513 -14.31 -12.61 11.61
C THR A 513 -13.54 -13.87 12.04
N LEU A 514 -12.59 -13.74 12.97
CA LEU A 514 -11.81 -14.88 13.49
C LEU A 514 -12.59 -15.72 14.51
N LEU A 515 -13.41 -15.11 15.38
CA LEU A 515 -14.28 -15.83 16.32
C LEU A 515 -15.46 -16.48 15.60
N ASN A 516 -16.04 -15.86 14.56
CA ASN A 516 -17.06 -16.51 13.73
C ASN A 516 -16.45 -17.66 12.93
N ALA A 517 -15.25 -17.50 12.36
CA ALA A 517 -14.55 -18.59 11.69
C ALA A 517 -14.20 -19.75 12.65
N TYR A 518 -13.73 -19.45 13.86
CA TYR A 518 -13.36 -20.44 14.88
C TYR A 518 -14.58 -21.10 15.56
N ALA A 519 -15.65 -20.36 15.84
CA ALA A 519 -16.90 -20.90 16.39
C ALA A 519 -17.57 -21.85 15.40
N ASN A 520 -17.64 -21.45 14.12
CA ASN A 520 -18.16 -22.30 13.04
C ASN A 520 -17.29 -23.54 12.79
N PHE A 521 -15.97 -23.44 13.00
CA PHE A 521 -15.04 -24.57 12.93
C PHE A 521 -15.25 -25.54 14.09
N ARG A 522 -15.36 -25.05 15.33
CA ARG A 522 -15.60 -25.86 16.53
C ARG A 522 -16.92 -26.62 16.45
N GLU A 523 -17.98 -25.98 15.95
CA GLU A 523 -19.30 -26.58 15.82
C GLU A 523 -19.34 -27.69 14.76
N LYS A 524 -18.64 -27.50 13.63
CA LYS A 524 -18.49 -28.53 12.58
C LYS A 524 -17.54 -29.67 12.96
N PHE A 525 -16.54 -29.41 13.80
CA PHE A 525 -15.62 -30.44 14.31
C PHE A 525 -16.29 -31.32 15.38
N ALA A 526 -17.11 -30.73 16.25
CA ALA A 526 -17.93 -31.47 17.22
C ALA A 526 -18.99 -32.36 16.53
N GLN A 527 -19.59 -31.89 15.42
CA GLN A 527 -20.52 -32.69 14.62
C GLN A 527 -19.86 -33.88 13.91
N ARG A 528 -18.56 -33.81 13.59
CA ARG A 528 -17.82 -34.93 12.97
C ARG A 528 -17.33 -35.98 13.98
N LEU A 529 -17.12 -35.61 15.24
CA LEU A 529 -16.75 -36.53 16.32
C LEU A 529 -17.95 -37.21 16.99
N GLY A 530 -19.16 -36.66 16.86
CA GLY A 530 -20.40 -37.32 17.32
C GLY A 530 -21.03 -38.26 16.28
N GLY A 531 -20.39 -38.42 15.11
CA GLY A 531 -20.82 -39.30 14.01
C GLY A 531 -19.83 -40.43 13.68
N LEU A 532 -18.80 -40.61 14.51
CA LEU A 532 -18.01 -41.83 14.67
C LEU A 532 -18.34 -42.40 16.05
#